data_AF-A0A8W8JTT0-F1
#
_entry.id   AF-A0A8W8JTT0-F1
#
_cell.length_a   1.000
_cell.length_b   1.000
_cell.length_c   1.000
_cell.angle_alpha   90.00
_cell.angle_beta   90.00
_cell.angle_gamma   90.00
#
_symmetry.space_group_name_H-M   'P 1'
#
loop_
_entity.id
_entity.type
_entity.pdbx_description
1 polymer ?
#
loop_
_entity_poly.entity_id
_entity_poly.type
_entity_poly.pdbx_seq_one_letter_code
_entity_poly.pdbx_strand_id
1 'polypeptide(L)'
;MYTIFLLVALVASSFLETVQFQCCIPSQLETYIDELSFVPGARGRNVVQNTSYDAVTKREAFHVFDNTINNGYDVIYDYRANMSYMWSRGVCNVSYAGPFHEFCFAEGKLVRKSFMGVFPEITKLNTYMVAGKRCHASYTVGKSCSPVELEMNCNDSLTLTRFYNMTLGIKNESVFTPPKICFKKESRRIIAHQTPLFFRTAAMFGTPLEFP
;
A
#
# COMPACT_ATOMS: atom_id res chain seq x y z
N MET A 1 6.41 -43.07 56.51
CA MET A 1 7.70 -42.75 55.84
C MET A 1 7.83 -43.58 54.58
N TYR A 2 7.53 -43.00 53.42
CA TYR A 2 8.34 -43.00 52.19
C TYR A 2 7.47 -42.40 51.08
N THR A 3 7.79 -41.13 50.80
CA THR A 3 7.36 -40.33 49.66
C THR A 3 7.91 -40.94 48.37
N ILE A 4 7.05 -41.17 47.37
CA ILE A 4 7.48 -41.21 45.97
C ILE A 4 6.52 -40.35 45.17
N PHE A 5 6.98 -39.12 44.91
CA PHE A 5 6.51 -38.23 43.87
C PHE A 5 6.75 -38.91 42.52
N LEU A 6 5.71 -39.02 41.68
CA LEU A 6 5.89 -39.27 40.25
C LEU A 6 5.39 -38.05 39.49
N LEU A 7 6.37 -37.41 38.85
CA LEU A 7 6.32 -36.14 38.20
C LEU A 7 5.33 -36.11 37.03
N VAL A 8 4.59 -35.00 37.04
CA VAL A 8 3.90 -34.38 35.91
C VAL A 8 4.81 -34.35 34.68
N ALA A 9 4.53 -35.19 33.69
CA ALA A 9 5.06 -34.99 32.35
C ALA A 9 4.28 -33.84 31.71
N LEU A 10 4.87 -32.65 31.75
CA LEU A 10 4.50 -31.50 30.94
C LEU A 10 4.51 -31.92 29.46
N VAL A 11 3.32 -32.26 28.94
CA VAL A 11 3.04 -32.11 27.52
C VAL A 11 2.92 -30.60 27.31
N ALA A 12 4.07 -29.93 27.22
CA ALA A 12 4.15 -28.65 26.55
C ALA A 12 3.90 -28.94 25.06
N SER A 13 2.62 -29.10 24.74
CA SER A 13 2.15 -29.02 23.36
C SER A 13 2.75 -27.75 22.81
N SER A 14 3.68 -27.94 21.88
CA SER A 14 4.20 -26.94 20.98
C SER A 14 3.03 -26.36 20.21
N PHE A 15 2.32 -25.42 20.84
CA PHE A 15 1.66 -24.35 20.14
C PHE A 15 2.80 -23.58 19.47
N LEU A 16 3.20 -24.05 18.28
CA LEU A 16 3.61 -23.14 17.24
C LEU A 16 2.41 -22.22 17.06
N GLU A 17 2.35 -21.16 17.86
CA GLU A 17 1.61 -19.97 17.51
C GLU A 17 2.09 -19.65 16.11
N THR A 18 1.24 -19.96 15.13
CA THR A 18 1.31 -19.33 13.82
C THR A 18 1.20 -17.85 14.13
N VAL A 19 2.35 -17.19 14.28
CA VAL A 19 2.41 -15.74 14.52
C VAL A 19 1.70 -15.12 13.34
N GLN A 20 0.46 -14.76 13.61
CA GLN A 20 -0.49 -14.21 12.66
C GLN A 20 -0.02 -12.78 12.41
N PHE A 21 0.92 -12.63 11.49
CA PHE A 21 1.53 -11.35 11.18
C PHE A 21 0.57 -10.56 10.28
N GLN A 22 -0.39 -9.88 10.92
CA GLN A 22 -1.05 -8.74 10.33
C GLN A 22 -0.25 -7.50 10.74
N CYS A 23 0.30 -6.80 9.76
CA CYS A 23 1.14 -5.66 10.02
C CYS A 23 0.73 -4.50 9.12
N CYS A 24 0.64 -3.32 9.70
CA CYS A 24 0.23 -2.10 9.00
C CYS A 24 1.42 -1.18 8.84
N ILE A 25 1.48 -0.48 7.72
CA ILE A 25 2.52 0.53 7.50
C ILE A 25 2.38 1.65 8.54
N PRO A 26 3.41 2.50 8.73
CA PRO A 26 3.29 3.65 9.61
C PRO A 26 2.07 4.52 9.29
N SER A 27 1.33 4.93 10.32
CA SER A 27 0.04 5.65 10.18
C SER A 27 0.17 7.03 9.54
N GLN A 28 1.37 7.61 9.52
CA GLN A 28 1.67 8.83 8.79
C GLN A 28 3.03 8.70 8.12
N LEU A 29 3.07 8.86 6.80
CA LEU A 29 4.30 8.85 6.04
C LEU A 29 4.19 9.64 4.73
N GLU A 30 5.34 10.04 4.22
CA GLU A 30 5.54 10.50 2.85
C GLU A 30 6.53 9.56 2.16
N THR A 31 6.28 9.15 0.93
CA THR A 31 7.15 8.24 0.18
C THR A 31 7.01 8.44 -1.32
N TYR A 32 8.07 8.11 -2.06
CA TYR A 32 7.96 7.87 -3.49
C TYR A 32 7.60 6.41 -3.75
N ILE A 33 6.85 6.19 -4.82
CA ILE A 33 6.42 4.88 -5.28
C ILE A 33 6.70 4.75 -6.78
N ASP A 34 7.42 3.69 -7.15
CA ASP A 34 7.52 3.25 -8.54
C ASP A 34 6.61 2.04 -8.74
N GLU A 35 5.66 2.13 -9.66
CA GLU A 35 4.79 1.03 -10.06
C GLU A 35 5.15 0.58 -11.48
N LEU A 36 5.61 -0.66 -11.59
CA LEU A 36 5.87 -1.33 -12.85
C LEU A 36 4.79 -2.39 -13.09
N SER A 37 4.05 -2.25 -14.17
CA SER A 37 3.05 -3.24 -14.58
C SER A 37 3.46 -3.93 -15.87
N PHE A 38 3.34 -5.25 -15.89
CA PHE A 38 3.55 -6.11 -17.03
C PHE A 38 2.29 -6.93 -17.29
N VAL A 39 1.78 -6.84 -18.53
CA VAL A 39 0.65 -7.64 -19.00
C VAL A 39 1.12 -8.37 -20.26
N PRO A 40 0.96 -9.70 -20.37
CA PRO A 40 1.38 -10.47 -21.54
C PRO A 40 0.80 -9.89 -22.83
N GLY A 41 1.66 -9.69 -23.84
CA GLY A 41 1.27 -9.13 -25.13
C GLY A 41 1.07 -7.61 -25.17
N ALA A 42 1.23 -6.91 -24.04
CA ALA A 42 1.19 -5.45 -23.97
C ALA A 42 2.56 -4.84 -23.65
N ARG A 43 2.72 -3.54 -23.94
CA ARG A 43 3.89 -2.78 -23.50
C ARG A 43 3.77 -2.57 -21.98
N GLY A 44 4.83 -2.93 -21.24
CA GLY A 44 4.91 -2.64 -19.82
C GLY A 44 4.80 -1.13 -19.54
N ARG A 45 4.30 -0.78 -18.37
CA ARG A 45 4.16 0.62 -17.94
C ARG A 45 4.92 0.85 -16.64
N ASN A 46 5.58 2.00 -16.55
CA ASN A 46 6.17 2.51 -15.32
C ASN A 46 5.45 3.82 -14.97
N VAL A 47 5.01 3.92 -13.72
CA VAL A 47 4.46 5.13 -13.11
C VAL A 47 5.24 5.44 -11.87
N VAL A 48 5.69 6.69 -11.76
CA VAL A 48 6.32 7.23 -10.56
C VAL A 48 5.32 8.14 -9.88
N GLN A 49 5.19 8.07 -8.56
CA GLN A 49 4.35 8.97 -7.79
C GLN A 49 4.97 9.33 -6.45
N ASN A 50 4.66 10.52 -5.96
CA ASN A 50 4.89 10.92 -4.58
C ASN A 50 3.57 10.77 -3.81
N THR A 51 3.61 10.12 -2.65
CA THR A 51 2.44 9.80 -1.83
C THR A 51 2.61 10.34 -0.42
N SER A 52 1.58 11.05 0.05
CA SER A 52 1.39 11.43 1.45
C SER A 52 0.22 10.61 2.01
N TYR A 53 0.49 9.81 3.03
CA TYR A 53 -0.49 8.90 3.65
C TYR A 53 -0.71 9.32 5.11
N ASP A 54 -1.96 9.57 5.49
CA ASP A 54 -2.35 9.96 6.85
C ASP A 54 -3.59 9.18 7.31
N ALA A 55 -3.36 8.04 7.96
CA ALA A 55 -4.41 7.20 8.54
C ALA A 55 -5.11 7.85 9.74
N VAL A 56 -4.41 8.73 10.48
CA VAL A 56 -4.96 9.39 11.67
C VAL A 56 -6.12 10.30 11.26
N THR A 57 -5.92 11.07 10.19
CA THR A 57 -6.97 11.95 9.65
C THR A 57 -7.76 11.32 8.52
N LYS A 58 -7.40 10.11 8.07
CA LYS A 58 -8.00 9.37 6.96
C LYS A 58 -7.95 10.18 5.66
N ARG A 59 -6.74 10.58 5.26
CA ARG A 59 -6.47 11.33 4.04
C ARG A 59 -5.27 10.71 3.30
N GLU A 60 -5.34 10.77 1.98
CA GLU A 60 -4.24 10.38 1.10
C GLU A 60 -4.08 11.42 0.01
N ALA A 61 -2.85 11.73 -0.35
CA ALA A 61 -2.54 12.59 -1.48
C ALA A 61 -1.47 11.96 -2.36
N PHE A 62 -1.65 12.09 -3.67
CA PHE A 62 -0.78 11.54 -4.69
C PHE A 62 -0.43 12.63 -5.68
N HIS A 63 0.85 12.75 -6.02
CA HIS A 63 1.30 13.43 -7.21
C HIS A 63 1.89 12.39 -8.15
N VAL A 64 1.20 12.12 -9.25
CA VAL A 64 1.63 11.13 -10.24
C VAL A 64 2.45 11.85 -11.32
N PHE A 65 3.71 11.45 -11.45
CA PHE A 65 4.61 11.94 -12.48
C PHE A 65 4.34 11.18 -13.78
N ASP A 66 4.09 11.89 -14.88
CA ASP A 66 4.07 11.29 -16.20
C ASP A 66 5.49 11.27 -16.80
N ASN A 67 5.77 10.24 -17.61
CA ASN A 67 7.00 10.10 -18.38
C ASN A 67 7.12 11.16 -19.51
N THR A 68 6.04 11.91 -19.77
CA THR A 68 6.05 13.09 -20.63
C THR A 68 5.85 14.35 -19.79
N ILE A 69 6.73 15.33 -20.00
CA ILE A 69 7.00 16.51 -19.16
C ILE A 69 5.76 17.36 -18.73
N ASN A 70 4.56 17.14 -19.29
CA ASN A 70 3.40 18.03 -19.08
C ASN A 70 2.06 17.30 -18.83
N ASN A 71 2.06 16.13 -18.18
CA ASN A 71 0.85 15.31 -18.04
C ASN A 71 0.65 14.65 -16.67
N GLY A 72 1.44 15.03 -15.67
CA GLY A 72 1.18 14.60 -14.30
C GLY A 72 -0.22 14.99 -13.84
N TYR A 73 -0.74 14.26 -12.87
CA TYR A 73 -2.00 14.58 -12.22
C TYR A 73 -1.86 14.38 -10.73
N ASP A 74 -2.65 15.16 -10.01
CA ASP A 74 -2.72 15.08 -8.57
C ASP A 74 -4.04 14.45 -8.15
N VAL A 75 -4.01 13.81 -6.99
CA VAL A 75 -5.19 13.19 -6.38
C VAL A 75 -5.18 13.45 -4.89
N ILE A 76 -6.32 13.79 -4.32
CA ILE A 76 -6.57 13.78 -2.87
C ILE A 76 -7.78 12.90 -2.60
N TYR A 77 -7.65 11.99 -1.65
CA TYR A 77 -8.76 11.32 -1.00
C TYR A 77 -8.94 11.89 0.40
N ASP A 78 -10.11 12.48 0.64
CA ASP A 78 -10.58 12.84 1.98
C ASP A 78 -11.72 11.88 2.33
N TYR A 79 -11.38 10.83 3.06
CA TYR A 79 -12.34 9.79 3.43
C TYR A 79 -13.31 10.25 4.51
N ARG A 80 -12.96 11.26 5.32
CA ARG A 80 -13.88 11.85 6.30
C ARG A 80 -14.96 12.67 5.61
N ALA A 81 -14.59 13.43 4.59
CA ALA A 81 -15.54 14.13 3.73
C ALA A 81 -16.21 13.20 2.71
N ASN A 82 -15.71 11.97 2.54
CA ASN A 82 -16.06 11.02 1.47
C ASN A 82 -15.90 11.62 0.06
N MET A 83 -14.87 12.44 -0.14
CA MET A 83 -14.62 13.14 -1.39
C MET A 83 -13.24 12.79 -1.94
N SER A 84 -13.17 12.53 -3.24
CA SER A 84 -11.93 12.42 -3.99
C SER A 84 -11.84 13.54 -5.02
N TYR A 85 -10.64 14.10 -5.14
CA TYR A 85 -10.34 15.21 -6.03
C TYR A 85 -9.19 14.77 -6.92
N MET A 86 -9.38 14.76 -8.24
CA MET A 86 -8.33 14.46 -9.20
C MET A 86 -8.23 15.61 -10.18
N TRP A 87 -7.05 16.21 -10.33
CA TRP A 87 -6.88 17.35 -11.24
C TRP A 87 -5.62 17.24 -12.09
N SER A 88 -5.72 17.78 -13.30
CA SER A 88 -4.62 17.97 -14.24
C SER A 88 -5.03 19.01 -15.28
N ARG A 89 -4.05 19.76 -15.80
CA ARG A 89 -4.23 20.70 -16.93
C ARG A 89 -5.43 21.66 -16.76
N GLY A 90 -5.64 22.16 -15.54
CA GLY A 90 -6.70 23.12 -15.22
C GLY A 90 -8.11 22.54 -15.10
N VAL A 91 -8.26 21.21 -15.27
CA VAL A 91 -9.51 20.48 -15.06
C VAL A 91 -9.42 19.73 -13.73
N CYS A 92 -10.52 19.72 -12.99
CA CYS A 92 -10.65 18.91 -11.78
C CYS A 92 -11.92 18.07 -11.85
N ASN A 93 -11.77 16.78 -11.56
CA ASN A 93 -12.84 15.81 -11.41
C ASN A 93 -13.02 15.53 -9.92
N VAL A 94 -14.28 15.56 -9.48
CA VAL A 94 -14.64 15.32 -8.09
C VAL A 94 -15.53 14.09 -8.03
N SER A 95 -15.20 13.12 -7.19
CA SER A 95 -15.98 11.89 -7.00
C SER A 95 -16.02 11.46 -5.53
N TYR A 96 -16.59 10.31 -5.23
CA TYR A 96 -16.59 9.75 -3.87
C TYR A 96 -15.24 9.08 -3.56
N ALA A 97 -14.77 9.22 -2.32
CA ALA A 97 -13.55 8.54 -1.86
C ALA A 97 -13.80 7.07 -1.51
N GLY A 98 -15.01 6.74 -1.05
CA GLY A 98 -15.33 5.40 -0.55
C GLY A 98 -14.88 5.20 0.90
N PRO A 99 -14.86 3.95 1.39
CA PRO A 99 -14.38 3.64 2.74
C PRO A 99 -12.85 3.77 2.85
N PHE A 100 -12.39 4.25 4.00
CA PHE A 100 -10.96 4.24 4.33
C PHE A 100 -10.56 2.85 4.84
N HIS A 101 -9.47 2.33 4.29
CA HIS A 101 -8.82 1.11 4.77
C HIS A 101 -7.37 1.44 5.10
N GLU A 102 -6.93 1.07 6.30
CA GLU A 102 -5.52 1.21 6.63
C GLU A 102 -4.67 0.30 5.75
N PHE A 103 -3.48 0.78 5.39
CA PHE A 103 -2.59 0.03 4.53
C PHE A 103 -1.90 -1.06 5.36
N CYS A 104 -2.57 -2.19 5.43
CA CYS A 104 -2.12 -3.37 6.13
C CYS A 104 -1.86 -4.50 5.17
N PHE A 105 -0.78 -5.23 5.43
CA PHE A 105 -0.48 -6.46 4.73
C PHE A 105 -1.36 -7.57 5.26
N ALA A 106 -2.04 -8.27 4.34
CA ALA A 106 -2.78 -9.48 4.65
C ALA A 106 -1.84 -10.55 5.21
N GLU A 107 -2.35 -11.43 6.07
CA GLU A 107 -1.55 -12.49 6.68
C GLU A 107 -0.89 -13.38 5.61
N GLY A 108 0.43 -13.52 5.72
CA GLY A 108 1.24 -14.25 4.76
C GLY A 108 2.28 -15.13 5.43
N LYS A 109 2.76 -16.13 4.69
CA LYS A 109 3.84 -16.99 5.11
C LYS A 109 5.16 -16.26 4.93
N LEU A 110 5.99 -16.19 5.98
CA LEU A 110 7.36 -15.70 5.83
C LEU A 110 8.15 -16.64 4.90
N VAL A 111 8.62 -16.12 3.77
CA VAL A 111 9.34 -16.90 2.75
C VAL A 111 10.80 -16.47 2.59
N ARG A 112 11.17 -15.28 3.08
CA ARG A 112 12.54 -14.76 2.95
C ARG A 112 12.90 -13.88 4.14
N LYS A 113 14.12 -14.08 4.66
CA LYS A 113 14.82 -13.10 5.50
C LYS A 113 16.03 -12.63 4.70
N SER A 114 16.13 -11.33 4.45
CA SER A 114 17.21 -10.74 3.65
C SER A 114 17.72 -9.46 4.29
N PHE A 115 18.72 -8.85 3.65
CA PHE A 115 19.14 -7.49 3.96
C PHE A 115 19.46 -6.73 2.68
N MET A 116 19.37 -5.42 2.74
CA MET A 116 19.78 -4.50 1.68
C MET A 116 20.92 -3.61 2.19
N GLY A 117 21.89 -3.32 1.32
CA GLY A 117 23.11 -2.59 1.69
C GLY A 117 24.33 -3.50 1.85
N VAL A 118 25.44 -2.93 2.32
CA VAL A 118 26.73 -3.62 2.54
C VAL A 118 27.17 -3.37 3.97
N PHE A 119 27.71 -4.39 4.64
CA PHE A 119 28.13 -4.29 6.03
C PHE A 119 29.14 -3.15 6.25
N PRO A 120 28.99 -2.33 7.32
CA PRO A 120 28.03 -2.45 8.42
C PRO A 120 26.66 -1.79 8.18
N GLU A 121 26.49 -1.07 7.08
CA GLU A 121 25.29 -0.31 6.74
C GLU A 121 24.26 -1.21 6.03
N ILE A 122 23.58 -2.04 6.81
CA ILE A 122 22.54 -2.95 6.31
C ILE A 122 21.17 -2.64 6.89
N THR A 123 20.14 -2.80 6.05
CA THR A 123 18.74 -2.81 6.46
C THR A 123 18.21 -4.24 6.37
N LYS A 124 17.76 -4.81 7.49
CA LYS A 124 17.14 -6.14 7.52
C LYS A 124 15.72 -6.08 6.96
N LEU A 125 15.38 -7.08 6.15
CA LEU A 125 14.10 -7.18 5.46
C LEU A 125 13.49 -8.57 5.66
N ASN A 126 12.16 -8.61 5.72
CA ASN A 126 11.38 -9.84 5.71
C ASN A 126 10.43 -9.82 4.51
N THR A 127 10.40 -10.89 3.73
CA THR A 127 9.42 -11.07 2.65
C THR A 127 8.43 -12.15 3.02
N TYR A 128 7.16 -11.81 2.91
CA TYR A 128 6.05 -12.73 3.14
C TYR A 128 5.29 -12.93 1.84
N MET A 129 4.67 -14.09 1.71
CA MET A 129 3.87 -14.47 0.55
C MET A 129 2.43 -14.76 0.98
N VAL A 130 1.50 -14.17 0.27
CA VAL A 130 0.06 -14.42 0.39
C VAL A 130 -0.40 -15.10 -0.87
N ALA A 131 -0.89 -16.33 -0.74
CA ALA A 131 -1.42 -17.10 -1.84
C ALA A 131 -2.95 -16.97 -1.84
N GLY A 132 -3.49 -16.33 -2.88
CA GLY A 132 -4.89 -16.39 -3.24
C GLY A 132 -5.13 -17.41 -4.37
N LYS A 133 -6.41 -17.65 -4.71
CA LYS A 133 -6.78 -18.60 -5.77
C LYS A 133 -6.41 -18.12 -7.19
N ARG A 134 -6.43 -16.79 -7.42
CA ARG A 134 -6.16 -16.15 -8.72
C ARG A 134 -5.03 -15.13 -8.69
N CYS A 135 -4.62 -14.75 -7.47
CA CYS A 135 -3.64 -13.72 -7.22
C CYS A 135 -2.65 -14.23 -6.18
N HIS A 136 -1.37 -14.08 -6.46
CA HIS A 136 -0.30 -14.26 -5.49
C HIS A 136 0.34 -12.91 -5.23
N ALA A 137 0.54 -12.57 -3.96
CA ALA A 137 1.26 -11.37 -3.59
C ALA A 137 2.47 -11.74 -2.74
N SER A 138 3.56 -11.00 -2.91
CA SER A 138 4.65 -11.00 -1.94
C SER A 138 4.95 -9.57 -1.52
N TYR A 139 5.09 -9.35 -0.21
CA TYR A 139 5.46 -8.05 0.32
C TYR A 139 6.75 -8.17 1.11
N THR A 140 7.70 -7.31 0.78
CA THR A 140 8.97 -7.13 1.47
C THR A 140 8.86 -5.90 2.35
N VAL A 141 9.09 -6.11 3.65
CA VAL A 141 8.98 -5.06 4.68
C VAL A 141 10.28 -4.93 5.46
N GLY A 142 10.59 -3.69 5.81
CA GLY A 142 11.67 -3.35 6.73
C GLY A 142 11.22 -3.37 8.19
N LYS A 143 11.99 -2.68 9.04
CA LYS A 143 11.62 -2.46 10.44
C LYS A 143 10.29 -1.69 10.53
N SER A 144 9.51 -1.98 11.56
CA SER A 144 8.22 -1.32 11.82
C SER A 144 7.26 -1.35 10.62
N CYS A 145 7.28 -2.46 9.87
CA CYS A 145 6.35 -2.70 8.75
C CYS A 145 6.48 -1.68 7.60
N SER A 146 7.62 -0.99 7.52
CA SER A 146 7.88 -0.05 6.44
C SER A 146 7.88 -0.80 5.11
N PRO A 147 7.00 -0.45 4.15
CA PRO A 147 6.94 -1.13 2.86
C PRO A 147 8.24 -0.86 2.09
N VAL A 148 8.79 -1.89 1.44
CA VAL A 148 9.95 -1.77 0.54
C VAL A 148 9.56 -2.17 -0.88
N GLU A 149 8.92 -3.32 -1.00
CA GLU A 149 8.48 -3.84 -2.30
C GLU A 149 7.19 -4.65 -2.13
N LEU A 150 6.26 -4.51 -3.07
CA LEU A 150 5.09 -5.35 -3.24
C LEU A 150 5.12 -5.91 -4.66
N GLU A 151 5.15 -7.23 -4.78
CA GLU A 151 4.98 -7.93 -6.03
C GLU A 151 3.61 -8.59 -6.04
N MET A 152 2.87 -8.46 -7.13
CA MET A 152 1.57 -9.09 -7.28
C MET A 152 1.42 -9.69 -8.67
N ASN A 153 1.08 -10.98 -8.69
CA ASN A 153 0.78 -11.70 -9.90
C ASN A 153 -0.68 -12.14 -9.87
N CYS A 154 -1.50 -11.59 -10.76
CA CYS A 154 -2.92 -11.89 -10.89
C CYS A 154 -3.25 -12.18 -12.36
N ASN A 155 -3.80 -13.36 -12.65
CA ASN A 155 -4.22 -13.76 -14.01
C ASN A 155 -3.17 -13.39 -15.09
N ASP A 156 -1.93 -13.84 -14.89
CA ASP A 156 -0.75 -13.60 -15.75
C ASP A 156 -0.26 -12.14 -15.84
N SER A 157 -0.89 -11.19 -15.15
CA SER A 157 -0.42 -9.82 -15.02
C SER A 157 0.46 -9.69 -13.78
N LEU A 158 1.63 -9.07 -13.94
CA LEU A 158 2.57 -8.80 -12.85
C LEU A 158 2.61 -7.29 -12.58
N THR A 159 2.40 -6.91 -11.33
CA THR A 159 2.64 -5.55 -10.84
C THR A 159 3.71 -5.59 -9.77
N LEU A 160 4.72 -4.72 -9.91
CA LEU A 160 5.78 -4.51 -8.94
C LEU A 160 5.70 -3.06 -8.44
N THR A 161 5.54 -2.88 -7.15
CA THR A 161 5.45 -1.57 -6.49
C THR A 161 6.63 -1.43 -5.54
N ARG A 162 7.46 -0.41 -5.72
CA ARG A 162 8.64 -0.15 -4.89
C ARG A 162 8.48 1.16 -4.14
N PHE A 163 8.83 1.13 -2.87
CA PHE A 163 8.71 2.28 -1.96
C PHE A 163 10.10 2.77 -1.61
N TYR A 164 10.35 4.07 -1.78
CA TYR A 164 11.66 4.67 -1.52
C TYR A 164 11.56 6.12 -1.07
N ASN A 165 12.65 6.63 -0.50
CA ASN A 165 12.72 7.98 0.07
C ASN A 165 11.61 8.27 1.09
N MET A 166 11.28 7.27 1.90
CA MET A 166 10.22 7.36 2.90
C MET A 166 10.64 8.21 4.09
N THR A 167 9.74 9.08 4.54
CA THR A 167 9.85 9.80 5.80
C THR A 167 8.59 9.61 6.63
N LEU A 168 8.75 9.40 7.94
CA LEU A 168 7.63 9.32 8.87
C LEU A 168 7.02 10.70 9.11
N GLY A 169 5.71 10.74 9.31
CA GLY A 169 4.94 11.97 9.48
C GLY A 169 4.62 12.67 8.15
N ILE A 170 3.86 13.76 8.25
CA ILE A 170 3.53 14.66 7.13
C ILE A 170 4.32 15.95 7.31
N LYS A 171 5.14 16.32 6.33
CA LYS A 171 5.96 17.54 6.41
C LYS A 171 5.16 18.79 6.10
N ASN A 172 4.22 18.69 5.17
CA ASN A 172 3.40 19.81 4.74
C ASN A 172 1.93 19.39 4.59
N GLU A 173 1.08 19.82 5.53
CA GLU A 173 -0.38 19.57 5.50
C GLU A 173 -1.10 20.15 4.28
N SER A 174 -0.52 21.12 3.58
CA SER A 174 -1.16 21.72 2.40
C SER A 174 -1.32 20.73 1.24
N VAL A 175 -0.60 19.60 1.24
CA VAL A 175 -0.73 18.54 0.22
C VAL A 175 -2.14 17.94 0.18
N PHE A 176 -2.89 18.03 1.28
CA PHE A 176 -4.28 17.57 1.38
C PHE A 176 -5.32 18.65 1.06
N THR A 177 -4.90 19.83 0.56
CA THR A 177 -5.83 20.92 0.22
C THR A 177 -6.07 20.96 -1.29
N PRO A 178 -7.29 20.63 -1.78
CA PRO A 178 -7.59 20.70 -3.21
C PRO A 178 -7.47 22.13 -3.76
N PRO A 179 -7.03 22.31 -5.01
CA PRO A 179 -6.93 23.64 -5.61
C PRO A 179 -8.32 24.24 -5.87
N LYS A 180 -8.39 25.58 -5.95
CA LYS A 180 -9.65 26.33 -6.15
C LYS A 180 -10.46 25.87 -7.37
N ILE A 181 -9.80 25.34 -8.41
CA ILE A 181 -10.45 24.81 -9.61
C ILE A 181 -11.44 23.67 -9.30
N CYS A 182 -11.18 22.87 -8.26
CA CYS A 182 -12.03 21.75 -7.86
C CYS A 182 -13.38 22.17 -7.26
N PHE A 183 -13.53 23.44 -6.90
CA PHE A 183 -14.77 23.94 -6.29
C PHE A 183 -15.69 24.66 -7.29
N LYS A 184 -15.28 24.80 -8.56
CA LYS A 184 -16.08 25.38 -9.65
C LYS A 184 -17.26 24.46 -10.00
N LYS A 185 -18.43 25.04 -10.37
CA LYS A 185 -19.67 24.28 -10.61
C LYS A 185 -19.54 23.19 -11.68
N GLU A 186 -18.75 23.43 -12.73
CA GLU A 186 -18.53 22.47 -13.84
C GLU A 186 -17.71 21.23 -13.41
N SER A 187 -16.83 21.39 -12.43
CA SER A 187 -15.96 20.33 -11.87
C SER A 187 -16.69 19.38 -10.93
N ARG A 188 -17.91 19.71 -10.51
CA ARG A 188 -18.73 18.92 -9.55
C ARG A 188 -19.57 17.84 -10.21
N ARG A 189 -19.38 17.54 -11.49
CA ARG A 189 -20.00 16.35 -12.08
C ARG A 189 -19.35 15.13 -11.44
N ILE A 190 -20.05 14.53 -10.48
CA ILE A 190 -19.68 13.26 -9.88
C ILE A 190 -19.71 12.22 -10.99
N ILE A 191 -18.55 11.87 -11.52
CA ILE A 191 -18.40 10.76 -12.44
C ILE A 191 -18.46 9.49 -11.59
N ALA A 192 -19.40 8.59 -11.91
CA ALA A 192 -19.47 7.28 -11.27
C ALA A 192 -18.12 6.57 -11.45
N HIS A 193 -17.60 5.99 -10.35
CA HIS A 193 -16.28 5.37 -10.22
C HIS A 193 -15.62 4.95 -11.55
N GLN A 194 -14.69 5.77 -12.02
CA GLN A 194 -13.54 5.24 -12.72
C GLN A 194 -12.42 5.22 -11.71
N THR A 195 -12.03 4.04 -11.24
CA THR A 195 -10.73 3.82 -10.62
C THR A 195 -9.78 3.59 -11.78
N PRO A 196 -8.90 4.54 -12.15
CA PRO A 196 -7.79 4.23 -13.04
C PRO A 196 -7.06 2.99 -12.52
N LEU A 197 -6.53 2.17 -13.43
CA LEU A 197 -5.88 0.89 -13.09
C LEU A 197 -4.82 1.03 -11.95
N PHE A 198 -4.20 2.19 -11.81
CA PHE A 198 -3.26 2.59 -10.74
C PHE A 198 -3.87 2.69 -9.35
N PHE A 199 -5.17 2.96 -9.22
CA PHE A 199 -5.85 3.03 -7.91
C PHE A 199 -6.17 1.67 -7.33
N ARG A 200 -5.89 0.58 -8.07
CA ARG A 200 -5.92 -0.75 -7.48
C ARG A 200 -4.81 -0.89 -6.44
N THR A 201 -3.65 -0.26 -6.54
CA THR A 201 -2.58 -0.44 -5.53
C THR A 201 -2.95 0.08 -4.15
N ALA A 202 -3.61 1.23 -4.04
CA ALA A 202 -4.15 1.70 -2.76
C ALA A 202 -5.31 0.81 -2.26
N ALA A 203 -6.19 0.34 -3.17
CA ALA A 203 -7.26 -0.60 -2.82
C ALA A 203 -6.77 -2.03 -2.50
N MET A 204 -5.51 -2.36 -2.80
CA MET A 204 -4.90 -3.68 -2.63
C MET A 204 -4.29 -3.88 -1.24
N PHE A 205 -4.22 -2.84 -0.41
CA PHE A 205 -3.88 -2.98 1.00
C PHE A 205 -5.17 -3.03 1.82
N GLY A 206 -5.33 -4.08 2.63
CA GLY A 206 -6.49 -4.26 3.53
C GLY A 206 -7.75 -4.89 2.93
N THR A 207 -7.80 -5.23 1.63
CA THR A 207 -8.87 -6.06 1.06
C THR A 207 -8.39 -7.52 0.91
N PRO A 208 -9.20 -8.54 1.27
CA PRO A 208 -8.89 -9.92 0.93
C PRO A 208 -8.67 -10.03 -0.59
N LEU A 209 -7.69 -10.81 -1.04
CA LEU A 209 -7.42 -11.07 -2.47
C LEU A 209 -8.55 -11.86 -3.19
N GLU A 210 -9.78 -11.79 -2.67
CA GLU A 210 -10.99 -12.30 -3.30
C GLU A 210 -11.49 -11.27 -4.32
N PHE A 211 -10.81 -11.18 -5.46
CA PHE A 211 -11.43 -10.57 -6.64
C PHE A 211 -12.32 -11.63 -7.33
N PRO A 212 -13.56 -11.27 -7.70
CA PRO A 212 -14.53 -12.19 -8.31
C PRO A 212 -14.04 -12.79 -9.64
#